data_AF-A0A484D371-F1
#
_entry.id   AF-A0A484D371-F1
#
_cell.length_a   1.000
_cell.length_b   1.000
_cell.length_c   1.000
_cell.angle_alpha   90.00
_cell.angle_beta   90.00
_cell.angle_gamma   90.00
#
_symmetry.space_group_name_H-M   'P 1'
#
loop_
_entity.id
_entity.type
_entity.pdbx_description
1 polymer ?
#
loop_
_entity_poly.entity_id
_entity_poly.type
_entity_poly.pdbx_seq_one_letter_code
_entity_poly.pdbx_strand_id
1 'polypeptide(L)'
;MEAPPHIFSVSDNAFQFMLTDRENQSVLITGESGAGKTVNTKRVIQYFATIAVGGPKKDDAKGSLEDQIIAANPLLEAYGNAKTIRNDNSSRFGKFIRIHFGTTGKLASADIETYLLEKSRVTYQLSDERGYHIFFQMMTGHIPELLDMALITTNPYDFPMCSMGQITVASIDDKVELEATDNAIDILGFTPEEKVSIYRMTGAVLHHGNMKFKQKQREEQAEPDGTEEADKVAYLLGLNSADMLKALCYPRVKVGNEYVTKGQTVPQAAMMAEELKKEQDTSAHLERMKKNLEVAVKDLQHRLDEAENLAMKGGKKQLQKLESRVRELEAEVEAEQRRGGDAIKGVRKYERRVKELTYQTEEDKKNVARLQDLVDKLQLKVKAYKRQAEEAEEQANTHLSKCRKVQHELEEAEERADIAESQVNKLRAKSRDSGKGKEAAE
;
A
#
# COMPACT_ATOMS: atom_id res chain seq x y z
N MET A 1 8.52 18.88 5.34
CA MET A 1 9.59 17.99 4.83
C MET A 1 9.53 16.77 5.72
N GLU A 2 9.06 15.64 5.21
CA GLU A 2 8.89 14.44 6.03
C GLU A 2 10.26 13.93 6.49
N ALA A 3 10.35 13.62 7.79
CA ALA A 3 11.57 13.09 8.39
C ALA A 3 11.81 11.64 7.92
N PRO A 4 13.07 11.16 7.89
CA PRO A 4 13.35 9.75 7.60
C PRO A 4 12.68 8.82 8.63
N PRO A 5 12.40 7.55 8.28
CA PRO A 5 11.76 6.59 9.17
C PRO A 5 12.51 6.45 10.51
N HIS A 6 11.89 6.91 11.60
CA HIS A 6 12.46 6.85 12.94
C HIS A 6 11.35 6.65 13.99
N ILE A 7 11.68 6.01 15.12
CA ILE A 7 10.69 5.78 16.19
C ILE A 7 10.13 7.08 16.75
N PHE A 8 10.96 8.13 16.83
CA PHE A 8 10.53 9.48 17.23
C PHE A 8 9.52 10.09 16.26
N SER A 9 9.58 9.79 14.95
CA SER A 9 8.58 10.27 13.99
C SER A 9 7.21 9.63 14.24
N VAL A 10 7.18 8.36 14.68
CA VAL A 10 5.94 7.68 15.09
C VAL A 10 5.39 8.29 16.39
N SER A 11 6.27 8.55 17.38
CA SER A 11 5.90 9.20 18.63
C SER A 11 5.39 10.63 18.44
N ASP A 12 6.05 11.43 17.60
CA ASP A 12 5.64 12.81 17.30
C ASP A 12 4.29 12.83 16.59
N ASN A 13 4.11 12.03 15.53
CA ASN A 13 2.84 11.90 14.84
C ASN A 13 1.70 11.53 15.82
N ALA A 14 1.92 10.54 16.70
CA ALA A 14 0.94 10.18 17.72
C ALA A 14 0.62 11.37 18.67
N PHE A 15 1.64 12.12 19.10
CA PHE A 15 1.43 13.31 19.94
C PHE A 15 0.65 14.42 19.21
N GLN A 16 0.98 14.70 17.95
CA GLN A 16 0.29 15.70 17.14
C GLN A 16 -1.17 15.31 16.85
N PHE A 17 -1.45 14.05 16.51
CA PHE A 17 -2.80 13.53 16.31
C PHE A 17 -3.63 13.57 17.61
N MET A 18 -3.05 13.18 18.74
CA MET A 18 -3.70 13.31 20.06
C MET A 18 -4.15 14.75 20.36
N LEU A 19 -3.31 15.76 20.04
CA LEU A 19 -3.63 17.17 20.26
C LEU A 19 -4.65 17.72 19.25
N THR A 20 -4.58 17.26 18.01
CA THR A 20 -5.41 17.74 16.89
C THR A 20 -6.80 17.11 16.92
N ASP A 21 -6.86 15.78 16.95
CA ASP A 21 -8.08 14.99 16.79
C ASP A 21 -8.80 14.75 18.13
N ARG A 22 -8.12 15.02 19.25
CA ARG A 22 -8.60 14.83 20.64
C ARG A 22 -8.92 13.38 21.01
N GLU A 23 -8.31 12.43 20.32
CA GLU A 23 -8.43 10.99 20.60
C GLU A 23 -7.18 10.41 21.28
N ASN A 24 -7.40 9.47 22.20
CA ASN A 24 -6.33 8.73 22.87
C ASN A 24 -5.57 7.85 21.88
N GLN A 25 -4.23 7.85 21.96
CA GLN A 25 -3.36 7.12 21.05
C GLN A 25 -2.74 5.88 21.71
N SER A 26 -2.36 4.90 20.90
CA SER A 26 -1.64 3.71 21.36
C SER A 26 -0.49 3.34 20.42
N VAL A 27 0.65 2.95 20.99
CA VAL A 27 1.85 2.55 20.24
C VAL A 27 2.21 1.12 20.62
N LEU A 28 1.91 0.16 19.73
CA LEU A 28 2.20 -1.25 19.95
C LEU A 28 3.61 -1.59 19.45
N ILE A 29 4.52 -1.89 20.39
CA ILE A 29 5.90 -2.31 20.10
C ILE A 29 5.98 -3.85 20.18
N THR A 30 5.93 -4.50 19.03
CA THR A 30 5.96 -5.97 18.90
C THR A 30 7.37 -6.50 18.58
N GLY A 31 7.56 -7.82 18.67
CA GLY A 31 8.82 -8.50 18.36
C GLY A 31 9.12 -9.67 19.31
N GLU A 32 10.02 -10.57 18.92
CA GLU A 32 10.47 -11.70 19.76
C GLU A 32 11.26 -11.24 21.01
N SER A 33 11.63 -12.18 21.89
CA SER A 33 12.58 -11.89 22.96
C SER A 33 13.95 -11.55 22.35
N GLY A 34 14.65 -10.56 22.91
CA GLY A 34 15.87 -9.99 22.32
C GLY A 34 15.65 -8.91 21.24
N ALA A 35 14.44 -8.73 20.69
CA ALA A 35 14.17 -7.76 19.61
C ALA A 35 14.21 -6.26 20.02
N GLY A 36 14.81 -5.91 21.17
CA GLY A 36 14.97 -4.52 21.61
C GLY A 36 13.69 -3.80 22.04
N LYS A 37 12.55 -4.50 22.25
CA LYS A 37 11.26 -3.90 22.65
C LYS A 37 11.39 -2.90 23.81
N THR A 38 11.94 -3.33 24.94
CA THR A 38 12.12 -2.52 26.15
C THR A 38 12.99 -1.29 25.91
N VAL A 39 14.02 -1.39 25.07
CA VAL A 39 14.89 -0.26 24.69
C VAL A 39 14.08 0.76 23.89
N ASN A 40 13.32 0.31 22.89
CA ASN A 40 12.45 1.17 22.10
C ASN A 40 11.36 1.83 22.96
N THR A 41 10.73 1.10 23.89
CA THR A 41 9.78 1.68 24.86
C THR A 41 10.43 2.77 25.72
N LYS A 42 11.65 2.52 26.26
CA LYS A 42 12.41 3.53 27.01
C LYS A 42 12.69 4.79 26.17
N ARG A 43 13.01 4.64 24.87
CA ARG A 43 13.21 5.78 23.94
C ARG A 43 11.92 6.55 23.63
N VAL A 44 10.79 5.87 23.48
CA VAL A 44 9.47 6.52 23.26
C VAL A 44 9.06 7.35 24.49
N ILE A 45 9.26 6.81 25.70
CA ILE A 45 8.97 7.53 26.95
C ILE A 45 9.85 8.79 27.07
N GLN A 46 11.16 8.65 26.85
CA GLN A 46 12.11 9.78 26.84
C GLN A 46 11.72 10.86 25.82
N TYR A 47 11.25 10.47 24.64
CA TYR A 47 10.78 11.41 23.63
C TYR A 47 9.54 12.19 24.11
N PHE A 48 8.53 11.51 24.61
CA PHE A 48 7.32 12.15 25.15
C PHE A 48 7.62 13.08 26.33
N ALA A 49 8.53 12.69 27.24
CA ALA A 49 8.99 13.56 28.31
C ALA A 49 9.69 14.81 27.76
N THR A 50 10.61 14.65 26.81
CA THR A 50 11.37 15.76 26.20
C THR A 50 10.46 16.79 25.55
N ILE A 51 9.44 16.38 24.78
CA ILE A 51 8.58 17.31 24.04
C ILE A 51 7.47 17.94 24.90
N ALA A 52 7.03 17.28 25.97
CA ALA A 52 5.90 17.70 26.79
C ALA A 52 6.28 18.45 28.08
N VAL A 53 7.58 18.56 28.40
CA VAL A 53 8.07 19.33 29.55
C VAL A 53 8.24 20.81 29.17
N GLY A 54 7.22 21.59 29.52
CA GLY A 54 7.22 23.06 29.42
C GLY A 54 6.90 23.71 30.77
N GLY A 55 7.81 23.63 31.73
CA GLY A 55 7.64 24.22 33.06
C GLY A 55 8.94 24.25 33.87
N PRO A 56 9.04 25.07 34.92
CA PRO A 56 10.21 25.07 35.79
C PRO A 56 10.37 23.69 36.44
N LYS A 57 11.61 23.18 36.48
CA LYS A 57 11.94 22.01 37.29
C LYS A 57 11.55 22.33 38.73
N LYS A 58 10.72 21.47 39.33
CA LYS A 58 10.57 21.46 40.78
C LYS A 58 11.73 20.66 41.36
N ASP A 59 12.45 21.25 42.31
CA ASP A 59 13.43 20.57 43.15
C ASP A 59 12.69 19.74 44.23
N ASP A 60 11.87 18.78 43.79
CA ASP A 60 11.23 17.80 44.67
C ASP A 60 12.16 16.57 44.79
N ALA A 61 12.36 16.08 46.01
CA ALA A 61 13.24 14.94 46.30
C ALA A 61 12.82 13.61 45.64
N LYS A 62 11.63 13.55 45.02
CA LYS A 62 11.11 12.40 44.26
C LYS A 62 11.56 12.36 42.78
N GLY A 63 12.48 13.23 42.36
CA GLY A 63 12.88 13.36 40.96
C GLY A 63 11.76 13.89 40.06
N SER A 64 12.03 14.00 38.76
CA SER A 64 10.99 14.36 37.80
C SER A 64 10.06 13.18 37.49
N LEU A 65 8.87 13.45 36.95
CA LEU A 65 7.95 12.41 36.49
C LEU A 65 8.57 11.54 35.38
N GLU A 66 9.51 12.08 34.58
CA GLU A 66 10.32 11.30 33.64
C GLU A 66 11.22 10.29 34.38
N ASP A 67 11.97 10.77 35.38
CA ASP A 67 12.86 9.93 36.19
C ASP A 67 12.08 8.80 36.86
N GLN A 68 10.88 9.06 37.39
CA GLN A 68 10.02 8.05 38.01
C GLN A 68 9.57 6.96 37.01
N ILE A 69 9.14 7.32 35.80
CA ILE A 69 8.72 6.33 34.78
C ILE A 69 9.92 5.50 34.30
N ILE A 70 11.12 6.08 34.24
CA ILE A 70 12.34 5.38 33.86
C ILE A 70 12.84 4.48 35.00
N ALA A 71 12.85 4.98 36.25
CA ALA A 71 13.23 4.26 37.47
C ALA A 71 12.25 3.13 37.84
N ALA A 72 11.01 3.16 37.37
CA ALA A 72 10.10 2.02 37.47
C ALA A 72 10.67 0.75 36.79
N ASN A 73 11.59 0.87 35.83
CA ASN A 73 12.06 -0.29 35.07
C ASN A 73 12.94 -1.24 35.88
N PRO A 74 14.04 -0.85 36.55
CA PRO A 74 14.82 -1.77 37.40
C PRO A 74 13.95 -2.63 38.34
N LEU A 75 13.02 -2.01 39.08
CA LEU A 75 12.13 -2.74 39.99
C LEU A 75 11.20 -3.72 39.24
N LEU A 76 10.59 -3.30 38.13
CA LEU A 76 9.73 -4.17 37.32
C LEU A 76 10.51 -5.27 36.57
N GLU A 77 11.77 -5.02 36.23
CA GLU A 77 12.65 -5.99 35.59
C GLU A 77 13.17 -7.01 36.63
N ALA A 78 13.47 -6.60 37.87
CA ALA A 78 13.86 -7.49 38.96
C ALA A 78 12.77 -8.52 39.33
N TYR A 79 11.50 -8.07 39.44
CA TYR A 79 10.36 -8.92 39.81
C TYR A 79 9.65 -9.58 38.61
N GLY A 80 9.87 -9.09 37.39
CA GLY A 80 9.09 -9.46 36.20
C GLY A 80 9.90 -9.97 35.00
N ASN A 81 11.24 -9.89 35.04
CA ASN A 81 12.11 -10.50 34.03
C ASN A 81 12.90 -11.68 34.61
N ALA A 82 13.23 -12.63 33.75
CA ALA A 82 14.04 -13.80 34.07
C ALA A 82 14.90 -14.20 32.87
N LYS A 83 15.95 -15.00 33.14
CA LYS A 83 16.75 -15.63 32.08
C LYS A 83 16.00 -16.81 31.47
N THR A 84 15.85 -16.76 30.15
CA THR A 84 15.25 -17.80 29.32
C THR A 84 16.31 -18.40 28.39
N ILE A 85 15.96 -19.47 27.66
CA ILE A 85 16.86 -20.08 26.66
C ILE A 85 17.30 -19.08 25.55
N ARG A 86 16.48 -18.09 25.21
CA ARG A 86 16.73 -17.15 24.08
C ARG A 86 17.17 -15.75 24.48
N ASN A 87 17.00 -15.36 25.74
CA ASN A 87 17.27 -14.00 26.22
C ASN A 87 17.50 -14.03 27.74
N ASP A 88 18.60 -13.41 28.15
CA ASP A 88 19.04 -13.32 29.55
C ASP A 88 18.17 -12.40 30.41
N ASN A 89 17.56 -11.39 29.80
CA ASN A 89 16.65 -10.47 30.48
C ASN A 89 15.29 -10.42 29.74
N SER A 90 14.53 -11.52 29.81
CA SER A 90 13.23 -11.63 29.16
C SER A 90 12.10 -11.26 30.10
N SER A 91 11.31 -10.23 29.76
CA SER A 91 10.06 -9.94 30.45
C SER A 91 9.08 -11.11 30.34
N ARG A 92 8.47 -11.46 31.48
CA ARG A 92 7.50 -12.57 31.64
C ARG A 92 6.10 -12.05 32.00
N PHE A 93 5.82 -10.79 31.69
CA PHE A 93 4.54 -10.12 31.83
C PHE A 93 4.35 -9.13 30.68
N GLY A 94 3.10 -8.85 30.32
CA GLY A 94 2.72 -7.73 29.47
C GLY A 94 2.68 -6.43 30.28
N LYS A 95 3.18 -5.33 29.70
CA LYS A 95 3.22 -4.01 30.32
C LYS A 95 2.58 -2.98 29.40
N PHE A 96 1.53 -2.30 29.87
CA PHE A 96 0.89 -1.19 29.18
C PHE A 96 1.09 0.08 30.02
N ILE A 97 1.87 1.02 29.48
CA ILE A 97 2.17 2.29 30.15
C ILE A 97 1.26 3.34 29.54
N ARG A 98 0.38 3.91 30.37
CA ARG A 98 -0.43 5.07 30.00
C ARG A 98 0.34 6.32 30.40
N ILE A 99 0.49 7.24 29.44
CA ILE A 99 1.09 8.56 29.67
C ILE A 99 -0.02 9.58 29.47
N HIS A 100 -0.38 10.29 30.52
CA HIS A 100 -1.47 11.26 30.52
C HIS A 100 -0.91 12.65 30.25
N PHE A 101 -1.49 13.34 29.28
CA PHE A 101 -1.18 14.72 28.96
C PHE A 101 -2.34 15.62 29.37
N GLY A 102 -2.03 16.76 29.97
CA GLY A 102 -3.03 17.76 30.35
C GLY A 102 -3.60 18.49 29.13
N THR A 103 -4.62 19.32 29.34
CA THR A 103 -5.30 20.11 28.29
C THR A 103 -4.38 21.02 27.47
N THR A 104 -3.19 21.33 27.98
CA THR A 104 -2.13 22.13 27.34
C THR A 104 -1.06 21.29 26.61
N GLY A 105 -1.25 19.97 26.50
CA GLY A 105 -0.28 19.03 25.91
C GLY A 105 0.92 18.68 26.79
N LYS A 106 1.00 19.22 28.01
CA LYS A 106 2.08 18.93 28.95
C LYS A 106 1.87 17.60 29.67
N LEU A 107 2.97 16.94 30.02
CA LEU A 107 2.96 15.72 30.83
C LEU A 107 2.24 15.97 32.17
N ALA A 108 1.24 15.16 32.51
CA ALA A 108 0.41 15.35 33.71
C ALA A 108 0.57 14.21 34.72
N SER A 109 0.52 12.96 34.26
CA SER A 109 0.76 11.76 35.08
C SER A 109 1.12 10.57 34.18
N ALA A 110 1.50 9.46 34.79
CA ALA A 110 1.61 8.17 34.10
C ALA A 110 1.16 7.05 35.03
N ASP A 111 0.72 5.94 34.45
CA ASP A 111 0.41 4.72 35.17
C ASP A 111 0.81 3.49 34.35
N ILE A 112 0.93 2.34 35.02
CA ILE A 112 1.39 1.09 34.42
C ILE A 112 0.39 -0.02 34.77
N GLU A 113 -0.31 -0.52 33.76
CA GLU A 113 -1.08 -1.76 33.87
C GLU A 113 -0.21 -2.96 33.47
N THR A 114 -0.28 -4.04 34.26
CA THR A 114 0.44 -5.29 34.03
C THR A 114 -0.53 -6.42 33.78
N TYR A 115 -0.18 -7.32 32.84
CA TYR A 115 -1.01 -8.46 32.47
C TYR A 115 -0.17 -9.73 32.37
N LEU A 116 -0.80 -10.89 32.64
CA LEU A 116 -0.25 -12.21 32.31
C LEU A 116 1.19 -12.45 32.80
N LEU A 117 1.48 -12.14 34.06
CA LEU A 117 2.73 -12.53 34.71
C LEU A 117 2.84 -14.07 34.77
N GLU A 118 3.97 -14.63 34.33
CA GLU A 118 4.26 -16.06 34.45
C GLU A 118 4.51 -16.45 35.91
N LYS A 119 3.43 -16.70 36.66
CA LYS A 119 3.52 -17.09 38.09
C LYS A 119 4.27 -18.41 38.29
N SER A 120 4.23 -19.32 37.31
CA SER A 120 4.97 -20.59 37.34
C SER A 120 6.49 -20.45 37.43
N ARG A 121 7.07 -19.32 37.01
CA ARG A 121 8.52 -19.05 37.12
C ARG A 121 9.01 -19.00 38.56
N VAL A 122 8.14 -18.60 39.50
CA VAL A 122 8.45 -18.52 40.93
C VAL A 122 8.78 -19.91 41.49
N THR A 123 8.02 -20.93 41.06
CA THR A 123 8.04 -22.29 41.62
C THR A 123 8.72 -23.32 40.73
N TYR A 124 9.10 -22.96 39.51
CA TYR A 124 9.66 -23.90 38.52
C TYR A 124 10.54 -23.21 37.48
N GLN A 125 11.66 -23.84 37.15
CA GLN A 125 12.56 -23.43 36.07
C GLN A 125 13.00 -24.65 35.25
N LEU A 126 13.26 -24.45 33.96
CA LEU A 126 13.97 -25.43 33.13
C LEU A 126 15.48 -25.37 33.41
N SER A 127 16.23 -26.43 33.08
CA SER A 127 17.68 -26.55 33.32
C SER A 127 18.52 -25.39 32.80
N ASP A 128 18.10 -24.79 31.68
CA ASP A 128 18.79 -23.66 31.02
C ASP A 128 18.09 -22.32 31.24
N GLU A 129 17.26 -22.21 32.27
CA GLU A 129 16.52 -20.99 32.64
C GLU A 129 16.71 -20.63 34.12
N ARG A 130 16.34 -19.41 34.49
CA ARG A 130 16.42 -18.88 35.85
C ARG A 130 15.03 -18.53 36.39
N GLY A 131 14.92 -18.35 37.70
CA GLY A 131 13.80 -17.63 38.32
C GLY A 131 13.84 -16.14 38.01
N TYR A 132 12.94 -15.36 38.63
CA TYR A 132 13.01 -13.89 38.58
C TYR A 132 14.30 -13.37 39.21
N HIS A 133 14.89 -12.31 38.65
CA HIS A 133 16.21 -11.83 39.04
C HIS A 133 16.31 -11.43 40.52
N ILE A 134 15.23 -10.87 41.09
CA ILE A 134 15.18 -10.38 42.47
C ILE A 134 15.67 -11.40 43.50
N PHE A 135 15.34 -12.68 43.34
CA PHE A 135 15.76 -13.73 44.29
C PHE A 135 17.29 -13.79 44.38
N PHE A 136 17.97 -13.72 43.24
CA PHE A 136 19.42 -13.84 43.15
C PHE A 136 20.13 -12.53 43.49
N GLN A 137 19.54 -11.40 43.11
CA GLN A 137 19.96 -10.06 43.55
C GLN A 137 20.04 -10.00 45.08
N MET A 138 18.96 -10.37 45.79
CA MET A 138 18.93 -10.41 47.26
C MET A 138 19.97 -11.37 47.85
N MET A 139 20.19 -12.54 47.23
CA MET A 139 21.17 -13.53 47.68
C MET A 139 22.64 -13.16 47.37
N THR A 140 22.93 -12.04 46.71
CA THR A 140 24.32 -11.61 46.46
C THR A 140 25.10 -11.23 47.72
N GLY A 141 24.41 -10.86 48.79
CA GLY A 141 25.01 -10.26 49.99
C GLY A 141 25.63 -8.88 49.76
N HIS A 142 25.31 -8.20 48.66
CA HIS A 142 25.85 -6.87 48.34
C HIS A 142 25.24 -5.75 49.19
N ILE A 143 23.97 -5.90 49.59
CA ILE A 143 23.33 -5.15 50.69
C ILE A 143 23.12 -6.14 51.84
N PRO A 144 24.05 -6.23 52.82
CA PRO A 144 24.05 -7.31 53.81
C PRO A 144 22.79 -7.33 54.69
N GLU A 145 22.21 -6.15 54.97
CA GLU A 145 21.00 -6.02 55.78
C GLU A 145 19.81 -6.79 55.20
N LEU A 146 19.76 -7.03 53.89
CA LEU A 146 18.69 -7.78 53.25
C LEU A 146 18.71 -9.27 53.62
N LEU A 147 19.90 -9.85 53.88
CA LEU A 147 20.03 -11.25 54.27
C LEU A 147 19.38 -11.49 55.64
N ASP A 148 19.73 -10.66 56.62
CA ASP A 148 19.17 -10.70 57.98
C ASP A 148 17.69 -10.30 58.00
N MET A 149 17.30 -9.30 57.19
CA MET A 149 15.92 -8.81 57.11
C MET A 149 14.95 -9.84 56.51
N ALA A 150 15.41 -10.60 55.51
CA ALA A 150 14.62 -11.60 54.80
C ALA A 150 14.85 -13.04 55.31
N LEU A 151 15.78 -13.24 56.26
CA LEU A 151 16.21 -14.53 56.84
C LEU A 151 16.84 -15.52 55.84
N ILE A 152 17.41 -15.00 54.74
CA ILE A 152 17.96 -15.79 53.63
C ILE A 152 19.49 -15.94 53.71
N THR A 153 20.01 -16.97 53.04
CA THR A 153 21.45 -17.20 52.87
C THR A 153 21.95 -16.69 51.51
N THR A 154 23.27 -16.66 51.31
CA THR A 154 23.89 -16.36 50.01
C THR A 154 24.03 -17.58 49.08
N ASN A 155 23.49 -18.75 49.47
CA ASN A 155 23.55 -19.97 48.68
C ASN A 155 22.17 -20.29 48.07
N PRO A 156 21.94 -20.04 46.77
CA PRO A 156 20.62 -20.28 46.16
C PRO A 156 20.15 -21.75 46.22
N TYR A 157 21.06 -22.71 46.40
CA TYR A 157 20.70 -24.12 46.58
C TYR A 157 20.06 -24.44 47.94
N ASP A 158 20.11 -23.52 48.90
CA ASP A 158 19.33 -23.61 50.14
C ASP A 158 17.82 -23.38 49.88
N PHE A 159 17.46 -22.92 48.68
CA PHE A 159 16.09 -22.64 48.24
C PHE A 159 15.75 -23.37 46.92
N PRO A 160 15.45 -24.69 46.97
CA PRO A 160 15.23 -25.52 45.77
C PRO A 160 14.18 -24.98 44.80
N MET A 161 13.22 -24.19 45.29
CA MET A 161 12.15 -23.58 44.50
C MET A 161 12.65 -22.62 43.41
N CYS A 162 13.75 -21.89 43.65
CA CYS A 162 14.36 -21.00 42.66
C CYS A 162 15.65 -21.56 42.03
N SER A 163 16.11 -22.74 42.47
CA SER A 163 17.41 -23.31 42.10
C SER A 163 17.33 -24.54 41.19
N MET A 164 16.21 -24.74 40.48
CA MET A 164 16.03 -25.92 39.59
C MET A 164 16.81 -25.82 38.27
N GLY A 165 17.19 -24.60 37.88
CA GLY A 165 17.88 -24.30 36.63
C GLY A 165 19.21 -23.58 36.84
N GLN A 166 19.48 -22.58 36.01
CA GLN A 166 20.68 -21.75 36.09
C GLN A 166 20.58 -20.76 37.26
N ILE A 167 21.68 -20.64 38.01
CA ILE A 167 21.78 -19.73 39.16
C ILE A 167 22.41 -18.40 38.77
N THR A 168 23.40 -18.41 37.88
CA THR A 168 24.14 -17.24 37.41
C THR A 168 23.97 -17.04 35.90
N VAL A 169 24.20 -15.81 35.44
CA VAL A 169 24.06 -15.43 34.02
C VAL A 169 25.24 -14.54 33.65
N ALA A 170 26.03 -14.95 32.66
CA ALA A 170 27.32 -14.30 32.37
C ALA A 170 27.22 -12.83 31.88
N SER A 171 26.03 -12.39 31.47
CA SER A 171 25.73 -11.04 30.99
C SER A 171 25.12 -10.11 32.06
N ILE A 172 24.87 -10.61 33.28
CA ILE A 172 24.17 -9.89 34.36
C ILE A 172 25.07 -9.86 35.60
N ASP A 173 25.27 -8.67 36.18
CA ASP A 173 25.86 -8.52 37.52
C ASP A 173 24.73 -8.23 38.52
N ASP A 174 24.29 -9.28 39.21
CA ASP A 174 23.19 -9.20 40.19
C ASP A 174 23.46 -8.20 41.34
N LYS A 175 24.72 -7.80 41.58
CA LYS A 175 25.05 -6.81 42.61
C LYS A 175 24.68 -5.39 42.17
N VAL A 176 25.08 -5.04 40.94
CA VAL A 176 24.75 -3.76 40.31
C VAL A 176 23.25 -3.65 40.07
N GLU A 177 22.61 -4.75 39.66
CA GLU A 177 21.15 -4.78 39.47
C GLU A 177 20.38 -4.71 40.81
N LEU A 178 20.94 -5.22 41.92
CA LEU A 178 20.37 -5.01 43.26
C LEU A 178 20.41 -3.52 43.65
N GLU A 179 21.56 -2.85 43.48
CA GLU A 179 21.66 -1.40 43.73
C GLU A 179 20.67 -0.61 42.88
N ALA A 180 20.56 -0.92 41.58
CA ALA A 180 19.61 -0.26 40.69
C ALA A 180 18.15 -0.49 41.14
N THR A 181 17.84 -1.67 41.68
CA THR A 181 16.51 -2.04 42.19
C THR A 181 16.19 -1.32 43.51
N ASP A 182 17.12 -1.27 44.46
CA ASP A 182 16.91 -0.60 45.75
C ASP A 182 16.77 0.93 45.59
N ASN A 183 17.61 1.55 44.76
CA ASN A 183 17.50 2.97 44.40
C ASN A 183 16.18 3.27 43.66
N ALA A 184 15.69 2.34 42.81
CA ALA A 184 14.41 2.51 42.13
C ALA A 184 13.23 2.57 43.11
N ILE A 185 13.24 1.78 44.19
CA ILE A 185 12.20 1.82 45.23
C ILE A 185 12.16 3.21 45.89
N ASP A 186 13.32 3.82 46.17
CA ASP A 186 13.37 5.17 46.77
C ASP A 186 12.90 6.26 45.81
N ILE A 187 13.29 6.20 44.52
CA ILE A 187 12.88 7.18 43.50
C ILE A 187 11.37 7.14 43.26
N LEU A 188 10.77 5.94 43.26
CA LEU A 188 9.31 5.76 43.19
C LEU A 188 8.60 6.27 44.46
N GLY A 189 9.34 6.51 45.54
CA GLY A 189 8.87 7.16 46.75
C GLY A 189 8.04 6.25 47.66
N PHE A 190 8.34 4.95 47.66
CA PHE A 190 7.93 4.01 48.71
C PHE A 190 8.54 4.43 50.05
N THR A 191 7.87 4.14 51.16
CA THR A 191 8.46 4.39 52.49
C THR A 191 9.51 3.33 52.86
N PRO A 192 10.41 3.59 53.82
CA PRO A 192 11.35 2.59 54.31
C PRO A 192 10.65 1.32 54.83
N GLU A 193 9.48 1.46 55.45
CA GLU A 193 8.66 0.34 55.93
C GLU A 193 8.07 -0.49 54.77
N GLU A 194 7.66 0.17 53.68
CA GLU A 194 7.20 -0.50 52.46
C GLU A 194 8.35 -1.24 51.76
N LYS A 195 9.53 -0.60 51.63
CA LYS A 195 10.76 -1.22 51.11
C LYS A 195 11.13 -2.48 51.91
N VAL A 196 11.16 -2.39 53.25
CA VAL A 196 11.39 -3.53 54.14
C VAL A 196 10.34 -4.62 53.93
N SER A 197 9.07 -4.26 53.77
CA SER A 197 7.98 -5.21 53.55
C SER A 197 8.10 -5.95 52.22
N ILE A 198 8.50 -5.26 51.14
CA ILE A 198 8.76 -5.84 49.81
C ILE A 198 9.83 -6.94 49.91
N TYR A 199 10.97 -6.65 50.55
CA TYR A 199 12.04 -7.64 50.73
C TYR A 199 11.63 -8.79 51.66
N ARG A 200 10.96 -8.52 52.78
CA ARG A 200 10.44 -9.56 53.69
C ARG A 200 9.45 -10.51 53.03
N MET A 201 8.50 -9.99 52.24
CA MET A 201 7.56 -10.82 51.49
C MET A 201 8.28 -11.67 50.44
N THR A 202 9.35 -11.15 49.83
CA THR A 202 10.16 -11.89 48.85
C THR A 202 10.95 -13.03 49.50
N GLY A 203 11.52 -12.81 50.70
CA GLY A 203 12.14 -13.86 51.51
C GLY A 203 11.12 -14.91 51.99
N ALA A 204 9.94 -14.48 52.43
CA ALA A 204 8.87 -15.39 52.86
C ALA A 204 8.43 -16.36 51.74
N VAL A 205 8.43 -15.91 50.48
CA VAL A 205 8.18 -16.76 49.31
C VAL A 205 9.24 -17.85 49.17
N LEU A 206 10.52 -17.54 49.39
CA LEU A 206 11.60 -18.54 49.37
C LEU A 206 11.45 -19.58 50.49
N HIS A 207 11.18 -19.16 51.73
CA HIS A 207 10.97 -20.07 52.86
C HIS A 207 9.70 -20.91 52.75
N HIS A 208 8.63 -20.39 52.12
CA HIS A 208 7.44 -21.18 51.78
C HIS A 208 7.79 -22.42 50.93
N GLY A 209 8.66 -22.25 49.94
CA GLY A 209 9.16 -23.35 49.09
C GLY A 209 10.03 -24.38 49.82
N ASN A 210 10.50 -24.06 51.03
CA ASN A 210 11.31 -24.96 51.86
C ASN A 210 10.49 -25.71 52.93
N MET A 211 9.19 -25.39 53.10
CA MET A 211 8.32 -26.07 54.06
C MET A 211 8.18 -27.56 53.71
N LYS A 212 8.43 -28.43 54.70
CA LYS A 212 8.35 -29.89 54.54
C LYS A 212 7.14 -30.45 55.27
N PHE A 213 6.51 -31.43 54.65
CA PHE A 213 5.36 -32.15 55.18
C PHE A 213 5.60 -33.65 55.04
N LYS A 214 5.14 -34.42 56.02
CA LYS A 214 5.21 -35.88 56.03
C LYS A 214 3.83 -36.48 56.26
N GLN A 215 3.69 -37.76 55.91
CA GLN A 215 2.44 -38.47 56.12
C GLN A 215 2.34 -38.86 57.60
N LYS A 216 1.23 -38.48 58.23
CA LYS A 216 0.95 -38.84 59.62
C LYS A 216 0.79 -40.35 59.74
N GLN A 217 1.34 -40.96 60.79
CA GLN A 217 1.37 -42.42 60.91
C GLN A 217 -0.04 -43.03 60.90
N ARG A 218 -0.26 -43.96 59.97
CA ARG A 218 -1.54 -44.68 59.75
C ARG A 218 -2.73 -43.80 59.31
N GLU A 219 -2.46 -42.58 58.88
CA GLU A 219 -3.42 -41.62 58.32
C GLU A 219 -2.99 -41.23 56.90
N GLU A 220 -3.91 -40.76 56.04
CA GLU A 220 -3.56 -40.21 54.71
C GLU A 220 -3.18 -38.72 54.79
N GLN A 221 -3.45 -38.10 55.95
CA GLN A 221 -3.27 -36.69 56.21
C GLN A 221 -1.80 -36.31 56.37
N ALA A 222 -1.48 -35.08 55.97
CA ALA A 222 -0.20 -34.43 56.18
C ALA A 222 -0.05 -33.91 57.61
N GLU A 223 1.17 -33.98 58.13
CA GLU A 223 1.64 -33.22 59.29
C GLU A 223 2.95 -32.48 58.93
N PRO A 224 3.26 -31.34 59.58
CA PRO A 224 4.51 -30.63 59.35
C PRO A 224 5.74 -31.49 59.69
N ASP A 225 6.76 -31.45 58.84
CA ASP A 225 8.04 -32.13 59.08
C ASP A 225 9.10 -31.14 59.56
N GLY A 226 8.88 -30.62 60.77
CA GLY A 226 9.61 -29.49 61.35
C GLY A 226 8.82 -28.17 61.24
N THR A 227 9.23 -27.17 62.02
CA THR A 227 8.58 -25.84 62.05
C THR A 227 9.50 -24.71 61.62
N GLU A 228 10.82 -24.92 61.51
CA GLU A 228 11.81 -23.84 61.34
C GLU A 228 11.48 -22.88 60.18
N GLU A 229 11.21 -23.40 58.98
CA GLU A 229 10.84 -22.58 57.82
C GLU A 229 9.48 -21.90 57.99
N ALA A 230 8.55 -22.53 58.72
CA ALA A 230 7.26 -21.93 59.04
C ALA A 230 7.37 -20.83 60.10
N ASP A 231 8.31 -20.96 61.05
CA ASP A 231 8.62 -19.93 62.04
C ASP A 231 9.27 -18.72 61.36
N LYS A 232 10.16 -18.93 60.37
CA LYS A 232 10.72 -17.87 59.50
C LYS A 232 9.63 -17.15 58.70
N VAL A 233 8.79 -17.89 57.97
CA VAL A 233 7.65 -17.29 57.22
C VAL A 233 6.70 -16.54 58.14
N ALA A 234 6.34 -17.12 59.29
CA ALA A 234 5.43 -16.49 60.23
C ALA A 234 6.00 -15.17 60.80
N TYR A 235 7.30 -15.14 61.11
CA TYR A 235 7.98 -13.91 61.50
C TYR A 235 7.96 -12.83 60.40
N LEU A 236 8.30 -13.21 59.16
CA LEU A 236 8.37 -12.28 58.02
C LEU A 236 7.00 -11.69 57.64
N LEU A 237 5.93 -12.46 57.78
CA LEU A 237 4.56 -12.07 57.44
C LEU A 237 3.73 -11.57 58.64
N GLY A 238 4.27 -11.58 59.86
CA GLY A 238 3.53 -11.18 61.07
C GLY A 238 2.38 -12.14 61.46
N LEU A 239 2.54 -13.44 61.20
CA LEU A 239 1.56 -14.48 61.44
C LEU A 239 1.92 -15.36 62.66
N ASN A 240 1.00 -16.22 63.08
CA ASN A 240 1.30 -17.31 64.02
C ASN A 240 1.64 -18.59 63.25
N SER A 241 2.84 -19.15 63.50
CA SER A 241 3.34 -20.36 62.83
C SER A 241 2.44 -21.59 63.02
N ALA A 242 1.96 -21.83 64.25
CA ALA A 242 1.10 -22.97 64.55
C ALA A 242 -0.28 -22.87 63.87
N ASP A 243 -0.88 -21.67 63.83
CA ASP A 243 -2.14 -21.44 63.12
C ASP A 243 -1.96 -21.55 61.60
N MET A 244 -0.84 -21.08 61.05
CA MET A 244 -0.50 -21.22 59.63
C MET A 244 -0.33 -22.69 59.24
N LEU A 245 0.50 -23.45 59.94
CA LEU A 245 0.70 -24.89 59.70
C LEU A 245 -0.61 -25.68 59.83
N LYS A 246 -1.45 -25.33 60.82
CA LYS A 246 -2.79 -25.89 60.99
C LYS A 246 -3.71 -25.54 59.82
N ALA A 247 -3.66 -24.32 59.29
CA ALA A 247 -4.45 -23.91 58.13
C ALA A 247 -4.00 -24.61 56.83
N LEU A 248 -2.71 -24.92 56.69
CA LEU A 248 -2.16 -25.66 55.54
C LEU A 248 -2.52 -27.14 55.56
N CYS A 249 -2.37 -27.83 56.70
CA CYS A 249 -2.73 -29.26 56.80
C CYS A 249 -4.25 -29.49 56.95
N TYR A 250 -4.98 -28.55 57.57
CA TYR A 250 -6.39 -28.67 57.95
C TYR A 250 -7.21 -27.41 57.65
N PRO A 251 -7.28 -26.93 56.39
CA PRO A 251 -8.07 -25.77 56.01
C PRO A 251 -9.57 -25.94 56.33
N ARG A 252 -10.21 -24.82 56.69
CA ARG A 252 -11.66 -24.74 56.93
C ARG A 252 -12.37 -24.28 55.66
N VAL A 253 -13.10 -25.19 55.03
CA VAL A 253 -13.86 -24.93 53.79
C VAL A 253 -15.31 -24.60 54.13
N LYS A 254 -15.85 -23.52 53.55
CA LYS A 254 -17.26 -23.18 53.70
C LYS A 254 -18.12 -24.08 52.81
N VAL A 255 -19.07 -24.79 53.41
CA VAL A 255 -20.02 -25.68 52.71
C VAL A 255 -21.42 -25.26 53.09
N GLY A 256 -22.11 -24.57 52.18
CA GLY A 256 -23.38 -23.92 52.48
C GLY A 256 -23.22 -22.84 53.55
N ASN A 257 -23.88 -23.02 54.70
CA ASN A 257 -23.82 -22.10 55.84
C ASN A 257 -22.75 -22.47 56.90
N GLU A 258 -22.13 -23.64 56.78
CA GLU A 258 -21.19 -24.16 57.79
C GLU A 258 -19.74 -24.14 57.30
N TYR A 259 -18.79 -24.25 58.24
CA TYR A 259 -17.36 -24.39 57.95
C TYR A 259 -16.85 -25.75 58.40
N VAL A 260 -16.45 -26.59 57.45
CA VAL A 260 -15.95 -27.95 57.70
C VAL A 260 -14.43 -27.95 57.57
N THR A 261 -13.74 -28.53 58.56
CA THR A 261 -12.29 -28.75 58.51
C THR A 261 -11.98 -29.93 57.59
N LYS A 262 -11.15 -29.71 56.56
CA LYS A 262 -10.74 -30.75 55.62
C LYS A 262 -9.23 -31.00 55.73
N GLY A 263 -8.84 -32.20 56.15
CA GLY A 263 -7.43 -32.63 56.10
C GLY A 263 -6.92 -32.76 54.67
N GLN A 264 -5.66 -32.38 54.43
CA GLN A 264 -4.95 -32.52 53.17
C GLN A 264 -3.97 -33.70 53.21
N THR A 265 -3.68 -34.32 52.07
CA THR A 265 -2.56 -35.27 51.92
C THR A 265 -1.22 -34.56 51.82
N VAL A 266 -0.08 -35.26 51.91
CA VAL A 266 1.25 -34.64 51.80
C VAL A 266 1.45 -33.83 50.51
N PRO A 267 1.12 -34.35 49.31
CA PRO A 267 1.19 -33.54 48.09
C PRO A 267 0.26 -32.34 48.13
N GLN A 268 -0.92 -32.45 48.74
CA GLN A 268 -1.85 -31.32 48.87
C GLN A 268 -1.38 -30.27 49.86
N ALA A 269 -0.76 -30.66 50.98
CA ALA A 269 -0.22 -29.73 51.98
C ALA A 269 1.06 -29.03 51.50
N ALA A 270 1.96 -29.76 50.83
CA ALA A 270 3.11 -29.18 50.13
C ALA A 270 2.65 -28.26 49.00
N MET A 271 1.74 -28.73 48.13
CA MET A 271 1.08 -27.86 47.15
C MET A 271 0.41 -26.67 47.82
N MET A 272 -0.14 -26.78 49.04
CA MET A 272 -0.80 -25.68 49.75
C MET A 272 0.15 -24.65 50.35
N ALA A 273 1.28 -25.08 50.92
CA ALA A 273 2.38 -24.18 51.25
C ALA A 273 2.92 -23.48 50.00
N GLU A 274 2.79 -24.15 48.85
CA GLU A 274 3.06 -23.61 47.53
C GLU A 274 1.82 -22.94 46.85
N GLU A 275 0.57 -22.91 47.39
CA GLU A 275 -0.70 -22.81 46.59
C GLU A 275 -1.00 -21.47 45.90
N LEU A 276 -0.04 -20.55 45.81
CA LEU A 276 0.06 -19.75 44.58
C LEU A 276 0.16 -20.65 43.31
N LYS A 277 0.61 -21.90 43.50
CA LYS A 277 0.67 -23.03 42.57
C LYS A 277 -0.69 -23.57 42.13
N LYS A 278 -1.81 -23.19 42.75
CA LYS A 278 -3.14 -23.42 42.15
C LYS A 278 -3.26 -22.70 40.80
N GLU A 279 -2.55 -21.58 40.63
CA GLU A 279 -2.41 -20.95 39.32
C GLU A 279 -1.40 -21.64 38.41
N GLN A 280 -0.49 -22.46 38.92
CA GLN A 280 0.39 -23.29 38.09
C GLN A 280 -0.39 -24.42 37.40
N ASP A 281 -1.45 -24.96 38.00
CA ASP A 281 -2.34 -25.92 37.31
C ASP A 281 -3.17 -25.22 36.22
N THR A 282 -3.71 -24.03 36.49
CA THR A 282 -4.36 -23.19 35.48
C THR A 282 -3.38 -22.82 34.38
N SER A 283 -2.15 -22.42 34.75
CA SER A 283 -1.07 -22.05 33.84
C SER A 283 -0.55 -23.25 33.04
N ALA A 284 -0.50 -24.46 33.58
CA ALA A 284 -0.08 -25.67 32.87
C ALA A 284 -1.18 -26.23 31.96
N HIS A 285 -2.45 -25.97 32.27
CA HIS A 285 -3.55 -26.13 31.34
C HIS A 285 -3.47 -25.09 30.21
N LEU A 286 -3.25 -23.81 30.55
CA LEU A 286 -3.08 -22.73 29.58
C LEU A 286 -1.82 -22.89 28.73
N GLU A 287 -0.71 -23.44 29.24
CA GLU A 287 0.52 -23.71 28.48
C GLU A 287 0.29 -24.85 27.48
N ARG A 288 -0.47 -25.89 27.86
CA ARG A 288 -0.91 -26.95 26.95
C ARG A 288 -1.84 -26.39 25.86
N MET A 289 -2.80 -25.54 26.24
CA MET A 289 -3.72 -24.90 25.30
C MET A 289 -3.00 -23.92 24.35
N LYS A 290 -2.05 -23.14 24.89
CA LYS A 290 -1.12 -22.26 24.16
C LYS A 290 -0.25 -23.04 23.19
N LYS A 291 0.34 -24.17 23.60
CA LYS A 291 1.14 -25.02 22.71
C LYS A 291 0.30 -25.61 21.56
N ASN A 292 -0.95 -25.98 21.84
CA ASN A 292 -1.89 -26.40 20.78
C ASN A 292 -2.24 -25.23 19.83
N LEU A 293 -2.45 -24.02 20.37
CA LEU A 293 -2.69 -22.81 19.57
C LEU A 293 -1.45 -22.37 18.78
N GLU A 294 -0.23 -22.49 19.33
CA GLU A 294 1.04 -22.23 18.62
C GLU A 294 1.22 -23.19 17.45
N VAL A 295 0.87 -24.47 17.62
CA VAL A 295 0.85 -25.46 16.52
C VAL A 295 -0.22 -25.10 15.48
N ALA A 296 -1.43 -24.71 15.91
CA ALA A 296 -2.50 -24.29 15.00
C ALA A 296 -2.15 -23.00 14.22
N VAL A 297 -1.55 -22.01 14.88
CA VAL A 297 -1.05 -20.78 14.25
C VAL A 297 0.07 -21.10 13.27
N LYS A 298 0.98 -22.03 13.60
CA LYS A 298 2.06 -22.44 12.69
C LYS A 298 1.51 -23.19 11.45
N ASP A 299 0.49 -24.02 11.61
CA ASP A 299 -0.19 -24.68 10.48
C ASP A 299 -0.96 -23.67 9.62
N LEU A 300 -1.67 -22.72 10.23
CA LEU A 300 -2.33 -21.63 9.53
C LEU A 300 -1.35 -20.71 8.79
N GLN A 301 -0.20 -20.40 9.39
CA GLN A 301 0.87 -19.63 8.74
C GLN A 301 1.43 -20.40 7.54
N HIS A 302 1.67 -21.71 7.68
CA HIS A 302 2.15 -22.52 6.56
C HIS A 302 1.14 -22.54 5.40
N ARG A 303 -0.16 -22.70 5.69
CA ARG A 303 -1.24 -22.62 4.69
C ARG A 303 -1.36 -21.23 4.06
N LEU A 304 -1.13 -20.17 4.82
CA LEU A 304 -1.09 -18.80 4.31
C LEU A 304 0.07 -18.64 3.33
N ASP A 305 1.29 -19.04 3.72
CA ASP A 305 2.48 -19.00 2.88
C ASP A 305 2.29 -19.83 1.59
N GLU A 306 1.64 -21.00 1.67
CA GLU A 306 1.27 -21.81 0.50
C GLU A 306 0.25 -21.10 -0.41
N ALA A 307 -0.80 -20.52 0.16
CA ALA A 307 -1.82 -19.78 -0.57
C ALA A 307 -1.26 -18.51 -1.24
N GLU A 308 -0.38 -17.77 -0.56
CA GLU A 308 0.35 -16.63 -1.11
C GLU A 308 1.28 -17.07 -2.25
N ASN A 309 2.03 -18.16 -2.09
CA ASN A 309 2.88 -18.69 -3.16
C ASN A 309 2.08 -19.15 -4.39
N LEU A 310 0.90 -19.73 -4.19
CA LEU A 310 -0.04 -20.10 -5.26
C LEU A 310 -0.61 -18.85 -5.95
N ALA A 311 -1.06 -17.86 -5.18
CA ALA A 311 -1.58 -16.59 -5.67
C ALA A 311 -0.51 -15.81 -6.45
N MET A 312 0.72 -15.74 -5.94
CA MET A 312 1.86 -15.11 -6.61
C MET A 312 2.22 -15.81 -7.93
N LYS A 313 2.24 -17.15 -7.97
CA LYS A 313 2.45 -17.91 -9.21
C LYS A 313 1.32 -17.69 -10.23
N GLY A 314 0.07 -17.66 -9.78
CA GLY A 314 -1.10 -17.39 -10.63
C GLY A 314 -1.12 -15.96 -11.18
N GLY A 315 -0.97 -14.97 -10.29
CA GLY A 315 -0.95 -13.55 -10.61
C GLY A 315 0.21 -13.19 -11.54
N LYS A 316 1.43 -13.69 -11.29
CA LYS A 316 2.58 -13.46 -12.17
C LYS A 316 2.37 -14.01 -13.59
N LYS A 317 1.66 -15.14 -13.73
CA LYS A 317 1.31 -15.72 -15.03
C LYS A 317 0.20 -14.95 -15.77
N GLN A 318 -0.75 -14.35 -15.04
CA GLN A 318 -1.73 -13.41 -15.62
C GLN A 318 -1.08 -12.09 -16.02
N LEU A 319 -0.22 -11.52 -15.16
CA LEU A 319 0.54 -10.30 -15.41
C LEU A 319 1.37 -10.42 -16.70
N GLN A 320 2.14 -11.51 -16.84
CA GLN A 320 2.96 -11.76 -18.02
C GLN A 320 2.14 -11.88 -19.33
N LYS A 321 0.89 -12.38 -19.24
CA LYS A 321 -0.06 -12.45 -20.36
C LYS A 321 -0.71 -11.10 -20.69
N LEU A 322 -0.84 -10.21 -19.71
CA LEU A 322 -1.25 -8.82 -19.92
C LEU A 322 -0.10 -8.01 -20.52
N GLU A 323 1.12 -8.15 -20.00
CA GLU A 323 2.34 -7.51 -20.52
C GLU A 323 2.61 -7.88 -21.99
N SER A 324 2.45 -9.15 -22.36
CA SER A 324 2.61 -9.56 -23.77
C SER A 324 1.58 -8.90 -24.67
N ARG A 325 0.32 -8.81 -24.21
CA ARG A 325 -0.78 -8.21 -24.97
C ARG A 325 -0.70 -6.68 -25.04
N VAL A 326 -0.13 -6.03 -24.01
CA VAL A 326 0.23 -4.61 -24.07
C VAL A 326 1.27 -4.37 -25.16
N ARG A 327 2.35 -5.16 -25.21
CA ARG A 327 3.37 -5.04 -26.27
C ARG A 327 2.83 -5.30 -27.68
N GLU A 328 1.92 -6.27 -27.83
CA GLU A 328 1.25 -6.52 -29.11
C GLU A 328 0.42 -5.30 -29.55
N LEU A 329 -0.37 -4.73 -28.64
CA LEU A 329 -1.19 -3.53 -28.92
C LEU A 329 -0.33 -2.28 -29.17
N GLU A 330 0.78 -2.09 -28.44
CA GLU A 330 1.75 -1.02 -28.69
C GLU A 330 2.36 -1.13 -30.10
N ALA A 331 2.73 -2.34 -30.52
CA ALA A 331 3.26 -2.61 -31.85
C ALA A 331 2.21 -2.40 -32.96
N GLU A 332 0.94 -2.79 -32.74
CA GLU A 332 -0.17 -2.50 -33.66
C GLU A 332 -0.41 -0.98 -33.78
N VAL A 333 -0.46 -0.25 -32.66
CA VAL A 333 -0.63 1.20 -32.65
C VAL A 333 0.51 1.89 -33.39
N GLU A 334 1.76 1.50 -33.18
CA GLU A 334 2.91 2.08 -33.88
C GLU A 334 2.90 1.75 -35.39
N ALA A 335 2.45 0.55 -35.78
CA ALA A 335 2.27 0.16 -37.17
C ALA A 335 1.10 0.91 -37.85
N GLU A 336 0.00 1.17 -37.12
CA GLU A 336 -1.13 1.96 -37.61
C GLU A 336 -0.77 3.46 -37.72
N GLN A 337 0.00 4.00 -36.75
CA GLN A 337 0.55 5.35 -36.84
C GLN A 337 1.48 5.53 -38.04
N ARG A 338 2.35 4.54 -38.33
CA ARG A 338 3.17 4.53 -39.55
C ARG A 338 2.31 4.52 -40.82
N ARG A 339 1.30 3.63 -40.90
CA ARG A 339 0.36 3.58 -42.04
C ARG A 339 -0.43 4.89 -42.21
N GLY A 340 -0.90 5.49 -41.12
CA GLY A 340 -1.56 6.80 -41.12
C GLY A 340 -0.64 7.93 -41.59
N GLY A 341 0.63 7.92 -41.16
CA GLY A 341 1.64 8.86 -41.63
C GLY A 341 1.90 8.79 -43.14
N ASP A 342 1.96 7.59 -43.70
CA ASP A 342 2.11 7.40 -45.15
C ASP A 342 0.84 7.71 -45.94
N ALA A 343 -0.34 7.41 -45.39
CA ALA A 343 -1.61 7.85 -45.95
C ALA A 343 -1.71 9.39 -46.04
N ILE A 344 -1.29 10.12 -44.99
CA ILE A 344 -1.24 11.59 -44.99
C ILE A 344 -0.27 12.13 -46.05
N LYS A 345 0.89 11.50 -46.26
CA LYS A 345 1.80 11.84 -47.37
C LYS A 345 1.13 11.62 -48.72
N GLY A 346 0.40 10.52 -48.87
CA GLY A 346 -0.42 10.20 -50.05
C GLY A 346 -1.47 11.28 -50.33
N VAL A 347 -2.30 11.63 -49.34
CA VAL A 347 -3.30 12.70 -49.43
C VAL A 347 -2.65 14.02 -49.87
N ARG A 348 -1.56 14.46 -49.22
CA ARG A 348 -0.84 15.69 -49.61
C ARG A 348 -0.30 15.67 -51.05
N LYS A 349 0.08 14.49 -51.58
CA LYS A 349 0.47 14.33 -52.98
C LYS A 349 -0.73 14.48 -53.92
N TYR A 350 -1.86 13.87 -53.59
CA TYR A 350 -3.09 14.01 -54.37
C TYR A 350 -3.66 15.44 -54.31
N GLU A 351 -3.63 16.12 -53.16
CA GLU A 351 -4.03 17.53 -53.03
C GLU A 351 -3.23 18.46 -53.96
N ARG A 352 -1.90 18.27 -54.03
CA ARG A 352 -1.06 19.01 -55.00
C ARG A 352 -1.48 18.73 -56.43
N ARG A 353 -1.70 17.45 -56.77
CA ARG A 353 -2.11 17.05 -58.12
C ARG A 353 -3.49 17.58 -58.51
N VAL A 354 -4.44 17.64 -57.57
CA VAL A 354 -5.76 18.27 -57.77
C VAL A 354 -5.61 19.76 -58.03
N LYS A 355 -4.75 20.47 -57.28
CA LYS A 355 -4.47 21.90 -57.51
C LYS A 355 -3.84 22.14 -58.89
N GLU A 356 -2.85 21.33 -59.30
CA GLU A 356 -2.26 21.37 -60.65
C GLU A 356 -3.33 21.17 -61.74
N LEU A 357 -4.16 20.12 -61.62
CA LEU A 357 -5.21 19.81 -62.60
C LEU A 357 -6.31 20.88 -62.64
N THR A 358 -6.62 21.51 -61.51
CA THR A 358 -7.59 22.60 -61.44
C THR A 358 -7.05 23.85 -62.14
N TYR A 359 -5.78 24.19 -61.91
CA TYR A 359 -5.11 25.28 -62.62
C TYR A 359 -5.07 25.04 -64.14
N GLN A 360 -4.68 23.83 -64.57
CA GLN A 360 -4.69 23.45 -65.99
C GLN A 360 -6.11 23.56 -66.58
N THR A 361 -7.13 23.09 -65.86
CA THR A 361 -8.53 23.18 -66.31
C THR A 361 -9.01 24.63 -66.44
N GLU A 362 -8.54 25.54 -65.58
CA GLU A 362 -8.83 26.98 -65.75
C GLU A 362 -8.12 27.59 -66.95
N GLU A 363 -6.87 27.21 -67.21
CA GLU A 363 -6.12 27.66 -68.39
C GLU A 363 -6.76 27.14 -69.69
N ASP A 364 -7.11 25.85 -69.73
CA ASP A 364 -7.81 25.23 -70.86
C ASP A 364 -9.18 25.89 -71.08
N LYS A 365 -9.95 26.19 -70.03
CA LYS A 365 -11.21 26.97 -70.15
C LYS A 365 -10.98 28.36 -70.75
N LYS A 366 -9.93 29.07 -70.34
CA LYS A 366 -9.57 30.39 -70.90
C LYS A 366 -9.16 30.26 -72.38
N ASN A 367 -8.47 29.20 -72.76
CA ASN A 367 -8.09 28.91 -74.14
C ASN A 367 -9.29 28.51 -75.01
N VAL A 368 -10.21 27.67 -74.50
CA VAL A 368 -11.47 27.33 -75.17
C VAL A 368 -12.34 28.57 -75.38
N ALA A 369 -12.46 29.46 -74.38
CA ALA A 369 -13.19 30.72 -74.54
C ALA A 369 -12.59 31.61 -75.66
N ARG A 370 -11.26 31.75 -75.70
CA ARG A 370 -10.55 32.47 -76.79
C ARG A 370 -10.77 31.84 -78.16
N LEU A 371 -10.81 30.50 -78.23
CA LEU A 371 -11.08 29.77 -79.48
C LEU A 371 -12.54 29.95 -79.91
N GLN A 372 -13.50 29.96 -78.99
CA GLN A 372 -14.90 30.22 -79.29
C GLN A 372 -15.09 31.65 -79.85
N ASP A 373 -14.50 32.66 -79.20
CA ASP A 373 -14.48 34.05 -79.71
C ASP A 373 -13.92 34.15 -81.14
N LEU A 374 -12.91 33.32 -81.48
CA LEU A 374 -12.32 33.27 -82.82
C LEU A 374 -13.25 32.56 -83.82
N VAL A 375 -13.87 31.45 -83.42
CA VAL A 375 -14.86 30.71 -84.22
C VAL A 375 -16.05 31.61 -84.53
N ASP A 376 -16.58 32.35 -83.56
CA ASP A 376 -17.73 33.23 -83.75
C ASP A 376 -17.40 34.40 -84.70
N LYS A 377 -16.20 34.98 -84.58
CA LYS A 377 -15.68 35.99 -85.55
C LYS A 377 -15.53 35.41 -86.96
N LEU A 378 -15.07 34.16 -87.09
CA LEU A 378 -14.96 33.48 -88.38
C LEU A 378 -16.34 33.14 -88.97
N GLN A 379 -17.30 32.70 -88.16
CA GLN A 379 -18.69 32.45 -88.59
C GLN A 379 -19.37 33.74 -89.08
N LEU A 380 -19.14 34.88 -88.40
CA LEU A 380 -19.61 36.19 -88.85
C LEU A 380 -19.00 36.56 -90.22
N LYS A 381 -17.70 36.32 -90.43
CA LYS A 381 -17.06 36.51 -91.74
C LYS A 381 -17.63 35.58 -92.82
N VAL A 382 -17.85 34.30 -92.50
CA VAL A 382 -18.45 33.33 -93.44
C VAL A 382 -19.86 33.75 -93.84
N LYS A 383 -20.69 34.22 -92.89
CA LYS A 383 -22.02 34.79 -93.22
C LYS A 383 -21.92 36.02 -94.11
N ALA A 384 -20.98 36.93 -93.84
CA ALA A 384 -20.75 38.10 -94.67
C ALA A 384 -20.31 37.73 -96.11
N TYR A 385 -19.34 36.82 -96.26
CA TYR A 385 -18.91 36.33 -97.56
C TYR A 385 -20.01 35.56 -98.31
N LYS A 386 -20.83 34.76 -97.61
CA LYS A 386 -21.97 34.05 -98.22
C LYS A 386 -22.98 35.04 -98.80
N ARG A 387 -23.37 36.06 -98.02
CA ARG A 387 -24.24 37.13 -98.49
C ARG A 387 -23.64 37.89 -99.69
N GLN A 388 -22.34 38.19 -99.63
CA GLN A 388 -21.65 38.88 -100.74
C GLN A 388 -21.58 38.02 -102.02
N ALA A 389 -21.51 36.69 -101.88
CA ALA A 389 -21.60 35.77 -103.00
C ALA A 389 -23.03 35.66 -103.56
N GLU A 390 -24.05 35.62 -102.70
CA GLU A 390 -25.47 35.64 -103.09
C GLU A 390 -25.83 36.95 -103.85
N GLU A 391 -25.39 38.10 -103.33
CA GLU A 391 -25.55 39.42 -104.00
C GLU A 391 -24.83 39.47 -105.36
N ALA A 392 -23.66 38.81 -105.50
CA ALA A 392 -22.95 38.70 -106.77
C ALA A 392 -23.62 37.72 -107.75
N GLU A 393 -24.20 36.63 -107.26
CA GLU A 393 -24.96 35.66 -108.07
C GLU A 393 -26.27 36.28 -108.60
N GLU A 394 -26.97 37.07 -107.79
CA GLU A 394 -28.16 37.80 -108.21
C GLU A 394 -27.83 38.85 -109.30
N GLN A 395 -26.71 39.56 -109.16
CA GLN A 395 -26.20 40.44 -110.22
C GLN A 395 -25.87 39.66 -111.49
N ALA A 396 -25.15 38.54 -111.39
CA ALA A 396 -24.80 37.70 -112.53
C ALA A 396 -26.06 37.17 -113.27
N ASN A 397 -27.06 36.69 -112.53
CA ASN A 397 -28.34 36.25 -113.08
C ASN A 397 -29.11 37.41 -113.74
N THR A 398 -29.07 38.62 -113.16
CA THR A 398 -29.66 39.82 -113.76
C THR A 398 -28.98 40.18 -115.07
N HIS A 399 -27.65 40.09 -115.15
CA HIS A 399 -26.89 40.29 -116.39
C HIS A 399 -27.20 39.19 -117.42
N LEU A 400 -27.28 37.93 -117.02
CA LEU A 400 -27.61 36.80 -117.90
C LEU A 400 -29.01 36.94 -118.50
N SER A 401 -29.99 37.37 -117.70
CA SER A 401 -31.36 37.64 -118.14
C SER A 401 -31.42 38.78 -119.17
N LYS A 402 -30.66 39.88 -118.94
CA LYS A 402 -30.50 40.96 -119.93
C LYS A 402 -29.87 40.46 -121.22
N CYS A 403 -28.81 39.64 -121.16
CA CYS A 403 -28.21 39.03 -122.34
C CYS A 403 -29.22 38.18 -123.14
N ARG A 404 -29.99 37.30 -122.48
CA ARG A 404 -31.04 36.51 -123.15
C ARG A 404 -32.10 37.39 -123.83
N LYS A 405 -32.49 38.51 -123.21
CA LYS A 405 -33.46 39.43 -123.83
C LYS A 405 -32.89 40.09 -125.08
N VAL A 406 -31.65 40.59 -125.02
CA VAL A 406 -30.95 41.17 -126.18
C VAL A 406 -30.74 40.13 -127.29
N GLN A 407 -30.49 38.87 -126.92
CA GLN A 407 -30.33 37.76 -127.86
C GLN A 407 -31.65 37.44 -128.59
N HIS A 408 -32.79 37.44 -127.88
CA HIS A 408 -34.11 37.27 -128.51
C HIS A 408 -34.50 38.49 -129.38
N GLU A 409 -34.17 39.71 -128.96
CA GLU A 409 -34.38 40.93 -129.76
C GLU A 409 -33.53 40.93 -131.06
N LEU A 410 -32.35 40.29 -131.03
CA LEU A 410 -31.51 40.05 -132.20
C LEU A 410 -32.13 39.00 -133.14
N GLU A 411 -32.58 37.86 -132.62
CA GLU A 411 -33.24 36.81 -133.41
C GLU A 411 -34.50 37.36 -134.14
N GLU A 412 -35.32 38.18 -133.47
CA GLU A 412 -36.44 38.87 -134.12
C GLU A 412 -35.99 39.89 -135.20
N ALA A 413 -34.80 40.50 -135.05
CA ALA A 413 -34.25 41.40 -136.06
C ALA A 413 -33.74 40.63 -137.29
N GLU A 414 -33.15 39.45 -137.08
CA GLU A 414 -32.72 38.54 -138.15
C GLU A 414 -33.92 37.99 -138.94
N GLU A 415 -34.98 37.50 -138.29
CA GLU A 415 -36.19 37.06 -139.00
C GLU A 415 -36.83 38.18 -139.84
N ARG A 416 -36.83 39.43 -139.34
CA ARG A 416 -37.31 40.59 -140.10
C ARG A 416 -36.43 40.91 -141.32
N ALA A 417 -35.11 40.69 -141.22
CA ALA A 417 -34.19 40.87 -142.35
C ALA A 417 -34.42 39.80 -143.44
N ASP A 418 -34.57 38.53 -143.06
CA ASP A 418 -34.84 37.42 -143.98
C ASP A 418 -36.17 37.60 -144.74
N ILE A 419 -37.21 38.08 -144.05
CA ILE A 419 -38.50 38.40 -144.70
C ILE A 419 -38.33 39.54 -145.73
N ALA A 420 -37.50 40.54 -145.45
CA ALA A 420 -37.22 41.63 -146.37
C ALA A 420 -36.43 41.15 -147.61
N GLU A 421 -35.38 40.34 -147.44
CA GLU A 421 -34.65 39.74 -148.57
C GLU A 421 -35.55 38.85 -149.44
N SER A 422 -36.43 38.05 -148.82
CA SER A 422 -37.41 37.21 -149.51
C SER A 422 -38.34 38.02 -150.42
N GLN A 423 -38.79 39.21 -149.98
CA GLN A 423 -39.60 40.11 -150.81
C GLN A 423 -38.80 40.74 -151.96
N VAL A 424 -37.56 41.16 -151.72
CA VAL A 424 -36.68 41.72 -152.76
C VAL A 424 -36.37 40.68 -153.86
N ASN A 425 -36.12 39.43 -153.48
CA ASN A 425 -35.86 38.34 -154.43
C ASN A 425 -37.09 38.00 -155.29
N LYS A 426 -38.31 38.05 -154.74
CA LYS A 426 -39.55 37.91 -155.53
C LYS A 426 -39.75 39.02 -156.57
N LEU A 427 -39.33 40.24 -156.27
CA LEU A 427 -39.40 41.36 -157.22
C LEU A 427 -38.36 41.23 -158.35
N ARG A 428 -37.16 40.72 -158.06
CA ARG A 428 -36.12 40.45 -159.07
C ARG A 428 -36.52 39.38 -160.09
N ALA A 429 -37.26 38.36 -159.67
CA ALA A 429 -37.70 37.27 -160.56
C ALA A 429 -38.70 37.70 -161.65
N LYS A 430 -39.53 38.72 -161.40
CA LYS A 430 -40.58 39.16 -162.34
C LYS A 430 -40.08 40.01 -163.52
N SER A 431 -38.82 40.44 -163.53
CA SER A 431 -38.32 41.45 -164.49
C SER A 431 -37.44 40.89 -165.61
N ARG A 432 -37.43 39.57 -165.83
CA ARG A 432 -36.36 38.90 -166.61
C ARG A 432 -36.78 38.01 -167.78
N ASP A 433 -38.08 37.91 -168.11
CA ASP A 433 -38.59 36.99 -169.15
C ASP A 433 -39.45 37.66 -170.24
N SER A 434 -39.22 38.95 -170.48
CA SER A 434 -39.88 39.71 -171.55
C SER A 434 -38.87 40.32 -172.53
N GLY A 435 -38.43 39.49 -173.49
CA GLY A 435 -37.94 39.93 -174.81
C GLY A 435 -36.47 39.70 -175.12
N LYS A 436 -36.20 38.70 -175.98
CA LYS A 436 -35.34 38.80 -177.19
C LYS A 436 -35.38 37.51 -178.01
N GLY A 437 -35.36 37.65 -179.34
CA GLY A 437 -35.12 36.59 -180.32
C GLY A 437 -34.41 37.14 -181.56
N LYS A 438 -34.02 36.26 -182.50
CA LYS A 438 -33.23 36.51 -183.74
C LYS A 438 -31.75 36.90 -183.50
N GLU A 439 -30.74 36.63 -184.35
CA GLU A 439 -30.51 35.78 -185.56
C GLU A 439 -28.96 35.68 -185.74
N ALA A 440 -28.29 34.79 -186.51
CA ALA A 440 -28.74 33.81 -187.52
C ALA A 440 -28.02 32.42 -187.45
N ALA A 441 -26.87 32.20 -188.11
CA ALA A 441 -26.26 30.87 -188.38
C ALA A 441 -24.72 30.85 -188.50
N GLU A 442 -24.08 29.78 -188.02
CA GLU A 442 -23.29 28.80 -188.81
C GLU A 442 -23.40 27.41 -188.13
#